data_AF-A0A285LTK4-F1
#
_entry.id   AF-A0A285LTK4-F1
#
_cell.length_a   1.000
_cell.length_b   1.000
_cell.length_c   1.000
_cell.angle_alpha   90.00
_cell.angle_beta   90.00
_cell.angle_gamma   90.00
#
_symmetry.space_group_name_H-M   'P 1'
#
loop_
_entity.id
_entity.type
_entity.pdbx_description
1 polymer ?
#
loop_
_entity_poly.entity_id
_entity_poly.type
_entity_poly.pdbx_seq_one_letter_code
_entity_poly.pdbx_strand_id
1 'polypeptide(L)'
;MAKGRCQFVLTVAMVTLLTGLCCALAMAPKWALPKIRAAQHVSTENLGQAPADDPRLAAVRRTLEPFGPIETLRVPGGDGTESLVVGHPGHRAELEVLARELPAATAAITELWGPDWAQSALVVVAANPSEFAALVRAGAEMPREVAAASVADPFVRGSQPTGQRVVFSPDAGRRLSPDGLRTLLRHELTHIAARAVTVDGAPQWMLEGFAEYAAHRGEGHAFADIAPTVDAALRAGTLPADLPRDTAFAGGTAVAAYEEAWTVSAFVAEKYDEHRLVELYRRIAADRLDAAGEDRVLREVLGVGRADFVADWRAWLSAQAM
;
A
#
# COMPACT_ATOMS: atom_id res chain seq x y z
N MET A 1 -18.37 -22.51 16.23
CA MET A 1 -18.52 -22.00 14.85
C MET A 1 -19.00 -20.54 14.75
N ALA A 2 -19.29 -19.82 15.86
CA ALA A 2 -19.67 -18.39 15.82
C ALA A 2 -18.51 -17.42 16.15
N LYS A 3 -17.35 -17.91 16.64
CA LYS A 3 -16.20 -17.08 17.03
C LYS A 3 -15.29 -16.66 15.86
N GLY A 4 -15.22 -17.45 14.78
CA GLY A 4 -14.42 -17.10 13.59
C GLY A 4 -15.06 -16.03 12.70
N ARG A 5 -16.39 -15.83 12.79
CA ARG A 5 -17.13 -14.86 11.95
C ARG A 5 -16.99 -13.41 12.44
N CYS A 6 -16.75 -13.18 13.74
CA CYS A 6 -16.54 -11.82 14.26
C CYS A 6 -15.10 -11.31 14.10
N GLN A 7 -14.13 -12.19 13.87
CA GLN A 7 -12.71 -11.82 13.79
C GLN A 7 -12.27 -11.50 12.35
N PHE A 8 -13.17 -11.67 11.39
CA PHE A 8 -12.95 -11.50 9.97
C PHE A 8 -13.75 -10.32 9.40
N VAL A 9 -14.94 -10.06 9.96
CA VAL A 9 -15.79 -8.89 9.66
C VAL A 9 -15.17 -7.54 10.10
N LEU A 10 -14.10 -7.55 10.90
CA LEU A 10 -13.38 -6.34 11.34
C LEU A 10 -12.07 -6.08 10.57
N THR A 11 -11.71 -6.95 9.63
CA THR A 11 -10.35 -7.06 9.07
C THR A 11 -10.22 -6.51 7.64
N VAL A 12 -11.30 -6.42 6.85
CA VAL A 12 -11.20 -6.09 5.40
C VAL A 12 -12.01 -4.85 4.97
N ALA A 13 -12.70 -4.15 5.88
CA ALA A 13 -13.58 -3.03 5.51
C ALA A 13 -12.90 -1.65 5.48
N MET A 14 -11.67 -1.54 5.00
CA MET A 14 -10.79 -0.52 5.58
C MET A 14 -9.65 0.03 4.71
N VAL A 15 -9.96 0.41 3.48
CA VAL A 15 -9.03 1.19 2.67
C VAL A 15 -9.81 2.27 1.94
N THR A 16 -9.56 3.52 2.33
CA THR A 16 -10.03 4.72 1.64
C THR A 16 -8.85 5.63 1.37
N LEU A 17 -8.55 5.76 0.08
CA LEU A 17 -8.19 6.99 -0.63
C LEU A 17 -7.04 7.82 -0.04
N LEU A 18 -5.82 7.56 -0.50
CA LEU A 18 -4.74 8.55 -0.47
C LEU A 18 -3.78 8.51 -1.66
N THR A 19 -4.34 8.27 -2.85
CA THR A 19 -3.65 8.54 -4.13
C THR A 19 -4.27 9.73 -4.87
N GLY A 20 -5.02 10.62 -4.21
CA GLY A 20 -5.80 11.66 -4.91
C GLY A 20 -5.82 13.07 -4.32
N LEU A 21 -5.27 13.30 -3.12
CA LEU A 21 -5.46 14.58 -2.42
C LEU A 21 -4.19 15.09 -1.74
N CYS A 22 -3.12 15.37 -2.50
CA CYS A 22 -1.93 16.04 -1.96
C CYS A 22 -1.40 17.21 -2.80
N CYS A 23 -2.17 17.77 -3.74
CA CYS A 23 -1.79 19.02 -4.43
C CYS A 23 -2.99 19.92 -4.72
N ALA A 24 -3.51 20.58 -3.68
CA ALA A 24 -4.27 21.82 -3.85
C ALA A 24 -3.81 22.83 -2.79
N LEU A 25 -2.61 23.38 -2.97
CA LEU A 25 -2.18 24.67 -2.40
C LEU A 25 -0.89 25.11 -3.09
N ALA A 26 -1.02 25.56 -4.34
CA ALA A 26 0.06 26.25 -5.04
C ALA A 26 -0.49 27.38 -5.90
N MET A 27 -1.13 28.38 -5.27
CA MET A 27 -1.23 29.73 -5.82
C MET A 27 -1.32 30.77 -4.70
N ALA A 28 -0.17 31.33 -4.31
CA ALA A 28 -0.08 32.69 -3.77
C ALA A 28 1.35 33.24 -3.97
N PRO A 29 1.53 34.57 -4.06
CA PRO A 29 2.63 35.20 -4.78
C PRO A 29 3.93 35.32 -3.95
N LYS A 30 5.06 35.33 -4.68
CA LYS A 30 6.41 35.52 -4.15
C LYS A 30 6.53 36.85 -3.42
N TRP A 31 6.77 36.82 -2.11
CA TRP A 31 7.30 37.95 -1.37
C TRP A 31 8.79 37.72 -1.08
N ALA A 32 9.60 38.70 -1.46
CA ALA A 32 11.05 38.69 -1.30
C ALA A 32 11.43 38.67 0.19
N LEU A 33 12.29 37.73 0.58
CA LEU A 33 12.92 37.69 1.89
C LEU A 33 14.28 38.41 1.86
N PRO A 34 14.68 39.12 2.94
CA PRO A 34 15.95 39.85 2.98
C PRO A 34 17.14 38.89 3.10
N LYS A 35 18.28 39.29 2.52
CA LYS A 35 19.56 38.57 2.63
C LYS A 35 20.02 38.54 4.10
N ILE A 36 20.03 37.36 4.72
CA ILE A 36 20.66 37.14 6.02
C ILE A 36 22.14 36.79 5.80
N ARG A 37 22.99 37.51 6.51
CA ARG A 37 24.46 37.47 6.47
C ARG A 37 24.97 36.15 7.09
N ALA A 38 25.95 35.52 6.44
CA ALA A 38 26.61 34.32 6.95
C ALA A 38 27.30 34.59 8.29
N ALA A 39 27.03 33.75 9.30
CA ALA A 39 27.79 33.70 10.54
C ALA A 39 28.91 32.64 10.42
N GLN A 40 30.04 32.96 11.05
CA GLN A 40 31.35 32.32 10.90
C GLN A 40 31.40 30.89 11.47
N HIS A 41 32.31 30.10 10.89
CA HIS A 41 32.71 28.77 11.34
C HIS A 41 33.13 28.76 12.82
N VAL A 42 32.50 27.89 13.61
CA VAL A 42 33.04 27.41 14.88
C VAL A 42 33.37 25.93 14.69
N SER A 43 34.63 25.60 14.92
CA SER A 43 35.13 24.23 14.93
C SER A 43 34.74 23.59 16.27
N THR A 44 34.14 22.40 16.24
CA THR A 44 34.06 21.53 17.42
C THR A 44 34.65 20.18 17.09
N GLU A 45 35.61 19.82 17.92
CA GLU A 45 36.39 18.60 17.96
C GLU A 45 35.53 17.34 18.07
N ASN A 46 36.09 16.23 17.61
CA ASN A 46 35.55 14.88 17.66
C ASN A 46 35.07 14.48 19.07
N LEU A 47 33.76 14.42 19.24
CA LEU A 47 33.09 13.56 20.22
C LEU A 47 32.44 12.43 19.42
N GLY A 48 32.68 11.19 19.86
CA GLY A 48 32.39 9.95 19.13
C GLY A 48 31.12 10.00 18.28
N GLN A 49 31.27 9.67 16.99
CA GLN A 49 30.20 9.63 16.01
C GLN A 49 29.04 8.79 16.59
N ALA A 50 27.95 9.45 17.02
CA ALA A 50 26.67 8.78 17.15
C ALA A 50 26.40 8.09 15.81
N PRO A 51 25.89 6.84 15.80
CA PRO A 51 25.56 6.18 14.54
C PRO A 51 24.74 7.16 13.73
N ALA A 52 25.19 7.47 12.50
CA ALA A 52 24.54 8.47 11.68
C ALA A 52 23.04 8.15 11.64
N ASP A 53 22.22 9.07 12.16
CA ASP A 53 20.77 8.90 12.14
C ASP A 53 20.34 8.61 10.71
N ASP A 54 19.61 7.52 10.49
CA ASP A 54 19.12 7.17 9.17
C ASP A 54 18.29 8.34 8.61
N PRO A 55 18.58 8.84 7.40
CA PRO A 55 17.90 10.01 6.85
C PRO A 55 16.38 9.80 6.71
N ARG A 56 15.92 8.55 6.56
CA ARG A 56 14.48 8.24 6.53
C ARG A 56 13.84 8.43 7.90
N LEU A 57 14.52 8.02 8.98
CA LEU A 57 14.05 8.28 10.35
C LEU A 57 14.01 9.79 10.63
N ALA A 58 15.02 10.54 10.22
CA ALA A 58 15.06 12.00 10.39
C ALA A 58 13.84 12.70 9.77
N ALA A 59 13.30 12.16 8.66
CA ALA A 59 12.13 12.73 7.97
C ALA A 59 10.84 12.63 8.79
N VAL A 60 10.69 11.60 9.64
CA VAL A 60 9.48 11.37 10.47
C VAL A 60 9.68 11.71 11.94
N ARG A 61 10.94 11.80 12.41
CA ARG A 61 11.29 12.01 13.82
C ARG A 61 10.55 13.19 14.45
N ARG A 62 10.51 14.35 13.78
CA ARG A 62 9.81 15.55 14.29
C ARG A 62 8.29 15.36 14.46
N THR A 63 7.71 14.43 13.71
CA THR A 63 6.29 14.07 13.85
C THR A 63 6.08 13.13 15.04
N LEU A 64 7.03 12.23 15.30
CA LEU A 64 6.94 11.20 16.34
C LEU A 64 7.26 11.73 17.76
N GLU A 65 8.27 12.59 17.89
CA GLU A 65 8.77 13.07 19.18
C GLU A 65 7.70 13.67 20.12
N PRO A 66 6.71 14.45 19.65
CA PRO A 66 5.66 14.99 20.50
C PRO A 66 4.76 13.92 21.16
N PHE A 67 4.73 12.70 20.62
CA PHE A 67 3.86 11.62 21.09
C PHE A 67 4.57 10.65 22.05
N GLY A 68 5.87 10.78 22.26
CA GLY A 68 6.61 10.07 23.30
C GLY A 68 7.98 9.54 22.85
N PRO A 69 8.64 8.71 23.69
CA PRO A 69 9.89 8.07 23.32
C PRO A 69 9.74 7.23 22.04
N ILE A 70 10.74 7.29 21.17
CA ILE A 70 10.77 6.55 19.90
C ILE A 70 11.57 5.27 20.08
N GLU A 71 10.98 4.14 19.69
CA GLU A 71 11.69 2.88 19.49
C GLU A 71 11.98 2.68 18.00
N THR A 72 13.13 2.07 17.70
CA THR A 72 13.54 1.76 16.33
C THR A 72 14.16 0.39 16.31
N LEU A 73 13.62 -0.49 15.46
CA LEU A 73 14.18 -1.78 15.12
C LEU A 73 14.80 -1.67 13.73
N ARG A 74 16.10 -1.98 13.64
CA ARG A 74 16.83 -2.08 12.37
C ARG A 74 16.67 -3.49 11.83
N VAL A 75 16.30 -3.59 10.56
CA VAL A 75 16.07 -4.86 9.88
C VAL A 75 17.05 -4.95 8.71
N PRO A 76 18.06 -5.83 8.78
CA PRO A 76 19.00 -6.00 7.67
C PRO A 76 18.26 -6.55 6.45
N GLY A 77 18.47 -5.92 5.30
CA GLY A 77 18.00 -6.36 4.00
C GLY A 77 19.09 -7.10 3.21
N GLY A 78 18.75 -7.49 1.99
CA GLY A 78 19.74 -7.98 1.02
C GLY A 78 20.72 -6.87 0.60
N ASP A 79 21.92 -7.27 0.17
CA ASP A 79 22.93 -6.37 -0.42
C ASP A 79 23.34 -5.17 0.46
N GLY A 80 23.25 -5.31 1.78
CA GLY A 80 23.64 -4.26 2.73
C GLY A 80 22.62 -3.12 2.85
N THR A 81 21.45 -3.25 2.23
CA THR A 81 20.31 -2.36 2.49
C THR A 81 19.78 -2.61 3.90
N GLU A 82 19.18 -1.60 4.53
CA GLU A 82 18.58 -1.73 5.86
C GLU A 82 17.18 -1.14 5.81
N SER A 83 16.22 -1.79 6.44
CA SER A 83 14.88 -1.26 6.69
C SER A 83 14.72 -0.87 8.15
N LEU A 84 13.79 0.03 8.44
CA LEU A 84 13.51 0.49 9.79
C LEU A 84 12.06 0.23 10.14
N VAL A 85 11.82 -0.27 11.35
CA VAL A 85 10.50 -0.33 11.96
C VAL A 85 10.52 0.57 13.19
N VAL A 86 9.67 1.59 13.18
CA VAL A 86 9.71 2.72 14.11
C VAL A 86 8.36 2.87 14.79
N GLY A 87 8.34 3.20 16.07
CA GLY A 87 7.11 3.50 16.78
C GLY A 87 7.41 3.90 18.23
N HIS A 88 6.50 3.53 19.13
CA HIS A 88 6.61 3.85 20.55
C HIS A 88 6.62 2.57 21.41
N PRO A 89 7.13 2.61 22.65
CA PRO A 89 7.21 1.43 23.53
C PRO A 89 5.89 0.67 23.72
N GLY A 90 4.74 1.38 23.61
CA GLY A 90 3.41 0.77 23.70
C GLY A 90 3.04 -0.18 22.56
N HIS A 91 3.78 -0.17 21.45
CA HIS A 91 3.54 -0.98 20.24
C HIS A 91 4.64 -2.01 19.97
N ARG A 92 5.45 -2.35 20.98
CA ARG A 92 6.63 -3.18 20.78
C ARG A 92 6.33 -4.53 20.12
N ALA A 93 5.21 -5.17 20.47
CA ALA A 93 4.83 -6.46 19.88
C ALA A 93 4.58 -6.34 18.38
N GLU A 94 3.89 -5.28 17.93
CA GLU A 94 3.66 -4.98 16.53
C GLU A 94 4.97 -4.67 15.80
N LEU A 95 5.84 -3.85 16.40
CA LEU A 95 7.16 -3.54 15.82
C LEU A 95 7.96 -4.84 15.59
N GLU A 96 7.96 -5.75 16.55
CA GLU A 96 8.67 -7.02 16.45
C GLU A 96 8.07 -7.97 15.40
N VAL A 97 6.74 -8.00 15.23
CA VAL A 97 6.08 -8.75 14.13
C VAL A 97 6.50 -8.16 12.79
N LEU A 98 6.29 -6.86 12.58
CA LEU A 98 6.60 -6.20 11.32
C LEU A 98 8.09 -6.32 10.96
N ALA A 99 8.98 -6.18 11.95
CA ALA A 99 10.43 -6.33 11.73
C ALA A 99 10.82 -7.74 11.28
N ARG A 100 10.16 -8.78 11.79
CA ARG A 100 10.40 -10.17 11.37
C ARG A 100 9.86 -10.46 9.96
N GLU A 101 8.72 -9.90 9.59
CA GLU A 101 8.08 -10.16 8.29
C GLU A 101 8.71 -9.37 7.14
N LEU A 102 9.32 -8.22 7.43
CA LEU A 102 9.81 -7.28 6.42
C LEU A 102 10.79 -7.87 5.39
N PRO A 103 11.78 -8.74 5.76
CA PRO A 103 12.67 -9.34 4.78
C PRO A 103 11.93 -10.26 3.80
N ALA A 104 11.03 -11.11 4.30
CA ALA A 104 10.24 -12.03 3.47
C ALA A 104 9.24 -11.29 2.58
N ALA A 105 8.61 -10.24 3.11
CA ALA A 105 7.73 -9.37 2.33
C ALA A 105 8.50 -8.65 1.21
N THR A 106 9.66 -8.07 1.51
CA THR A 106 10.52 -7.39 0.52
C THR A 106 10.97 -8.35 -0.60
N ALA A 107 11.35 -9.58 -0.24
CA ALA A 107 11.73 -10.61 -1.20
C ALA A 107 10.55 -11.00 -2.11
N ALA A 108 9.37 -11.26 -1.53
CA ALA A 108 8.17 -11.62 -2.27
C ALA A 108 7.73 -10.51 -3.25
N ILE A 109 7.75 -9.25 -2.81
CA ILE A 109 7.43 -8.11 -3.68
C ILE A 109 8.48 -7.94 -4.78
N THR A 110 9.77 -8.10 -4.46
CA THR A 110 10.84 -8.05 -5.47
C THR A 110 10.71 -9.15 -6.51
N GLU A 111 10.33 -10.36 -6.12
CA GLU A 111 10.14 -11.48 -7.04
C GLU A 111 9.01 -11.22 -8.03
N LEU A 112 7.90 -10.64 -7.57
CA LEU A 112 6.76 -10.29 -8.42
C LEU A 112 7.01 -9.04 -9.27
N TRP A 113 7.43 -7.94 -8.63
CA TRP A 113 7.54 -6.62 -9.27
C TRP A 113 8.83 -6.42 -10.06
N GLY A 114 9.91 -7.07 -9.63
CA GLY A 114 11.27 -6.78 -10.07
C GLY A 114 12.04 -5.91 -9.06
N PRO A 115 13.35 -5.71 -9.29
CA PRO A 115 14.26 -5.09 -8.31
C PRO A 115 14.30 -3.56 -8.35
N ASP A 116 13.65 -2.92 -9.32
CA ASP A 116 13.76 -1.47 -9.58
C ASP A 116 12.92 -0.61 -8.61
N TRP A 117 13.14 -0.79 -7.31
CA TRP A 117 12.55 0.00 -6.23
C TRP A 117 13.51 0.02 -5.02
N ALA A 118 13.17 0.76 -3.97
CA ALA A 118 14.10 1.02 -2.87
C ALA A 118 14.53 -0.25 -2.09
N GLN A 119 13.73 -1.33 -2.12
CA GLN A 119 13.93 -2.60 -1.40
C GLN A 119 14.29 -2.45 0.09
N SER A 120 13.98 -1.28 0.64
CA SER A 120 14.31 -0.87 1.98
C SER A 120 13.25 0.11 2.45
N ALA A 121 12.48 -0.31 3.44
CA ALA A 121 11.29 0.40 3.86
C ALA A 121 11.50 1.09 5.20
N LEU A 122 10.88 2.26 5.35
CA LEU A 122 10.56 2.83 6.65
C LEU A 122 9.13 2.43 6.99
N VAL A 123 8.95 1.61 8.02
CA VAL A 123 7.65 1.23 8.55
C VAL A 123 7.45 1.93 9.88
N VAL A 124 6.32 2.59 10.06
CA VAL A 124 5.99 3.38 11.26
C VAL A 124 4.70 2.86 11.86
N VAL A 125 4.65 2.64 13.17
CA VAL A 125 3.40 2.37 13.91
C VAL A 125 3.09 3.60 14.76
N ALA A 126 2.01 4.30 14.42
CA ALA A 126 1.58 5.48 15.15
C ALA A 126 1.08 5.13 16.57
N ALA A 127 1.30 5.98 17.55
CA ALA A 127 0.80 5.83 18.93
C ALA A 127 -0.70 6.12 19.04
N ASN A 128 -1.23 7.01 18.21
CA ASN A 128 -2.63 7.42 18.25
C ASN A 128 -3.12 7.97 16.89
N PRO A 129 -4.43 8.18 16.71
CA PRO A 129 -4.97 8.64 15.43
C PRO A 129 -4.46 10.01 14.96
N SER A 130 -4.13 10.92 15.87
CA SER A 130 -3.60 12.25 15.51
C SER A 130 -2.19 12.15 14.93
N GLU A 131 -1.36 11.28 15.51
CA GLU A 131 -0.04 10.99 14.97
C GLU A 131 -0.12 10.29 13.62
N PHE A 132 -1.02 9.31 13.50
CA PHE A 132 -1.29 8.63 12.22
C PHE A 132 -1.62 9.65 11.12
N ALA A 133 -2.59 10.53 11.36
CA ALA A 133 -2.98 11.58 10.42
C ALA A 133 -1.79 12.49 10.03
N ALA A 134 -0.96 12.87 11.01
CA ALA A 134 0.23 13.68 10.75
C ALA A 134 1.29 12.96 9.90
N LEU A 135 1.51 11.67 10.13
CA LEU A 135 2.48 10.84 9.39
C LEU A 135 2.04 10.60 7.94
N VAL A 136 0.74 10.39 7.71
CA VAL A 136 0.17 10.22 6.36
C VAL A 136 0.01 11.53 5.59
N ARG A 137 0.31 12.67 6.23
CA ARG A 137 0.12 14.03 5.69
C ARG A 137 -1.32 14.28 5.22
N ALA A 138 -2.27 13.57 5.78
CA ALA A 138 -3.67 13.78 5.52
C ALA A 138 -4.20 14.94 6.38
N GLY A 139 -5.23 15.64 5.89
CA GLY A 139 -6.01 16.52 6.75
C GLY A 139 -6.63 15.77 7.92
N ALA A 140 -7.22 16.49 8.88
CA ALA A 140 -7.79 15.92 10.10
C ALA A 140 -8.95 14.91 9.90
N GLU A 141 -9.41 14.70 8.66
CA GLU A 141 -10.48 13.79 8.28
C GLU A 141 -9.91 12.53 7.59
N MET A 142 -9.13 11.75 8.34
CA MET A 142 -8.85 10.37 7.94
C MET A 142 -9.93 9.46 8.50
N PRO A 143 -10.51 8.57 7.67
CA PRO A 143 -11.35 7.51 8.19
C PRO A 143 -10.56 6.75 9.26
N ARG A 144 -11.19 6.56 10.43
CA ARG A 144 -10.63 5.70 11.50
C ARG A 144 -10.48 4.26 11.01
N GLU A 145 -11.10 4.02 9.88
CA GLU A 145 -11.15 2.82 9.12
C GLU A 145 -9.93 2.58 8.23
N VAL A 146 -8.78 3.23 8.43
CA VAL A 146 -7.55 2.91 7.68
C VAL A 146 -6.55 2.24 8.61
N ALA A 147 -6.19 0.98 8.32
CA ALA A 147 -5.27 0.18 9.16
C ALA A 147 -3.80 0.45 8.86
N ALA A 148 -3.49 0.80 7.61
CA ALA A 148 -2.19 1.29 7.20
C ALA A 148 -2.31 2.17 5.95
N ALA A 149 -1.25 2.91 5.64
CA ALA A 149 -1.13 3.68 4.41
C ALA A 149 0.33 3.79 3.96
N SER A 150 0.51 3.68 2.65
CA SER A 150 1.76 3.97 1.95
C SER A 150 1.84 5.44 1.57
N VAL A 151 2.94 6.08 1.95
CA VAL A 151 3.14 7.52 1.78
C VAL A 151 4.44 7.75 1.05
N ALA A 152 4.45 8.70 0.12
CA ALA A 152 5.65 9.26 -0.49
C ALA A 152 5.60 10.78 -0.38
N ASP A 153 6.76 11.42 -0.24
CA ASP A 153 6.83 12.88 -0.38
C ASP A 153 6.65 13.28 -1.85
N PRO A 154 6.22 14.52 -2.14
CA PRO A 154 6.05 14.99 -3.52
C PRO A 154 7.34 14.82 -4.33
N PHE A 155 7.21 14.23 -5.51
CA PHE A 155 8.31 13.96 -6.44
C PHE A 155 7.89 14.26 -7.88
N VAL A 156 8.88 14.41 -8.77
CA VAL A 156 8.62 14.69 -10.19
C VAL A 156 8.35 13.37 -10.91
N ARG A 157 7.36 13.31 -11.80
CA ARG A 157 7.13 12.10 -12.61
C ARG A 157 8.38 11.74 -13.41
N GLY A 158 8.70 10.45 -13.42
CA GLY A 158 9.93 9.93 -14.04
C GLY A 158 11.18 10.04 -13.16
N SER A 159 11.11 10.64 -11.96
CA SER A 159 12.14 10.51 -10.94
C SER A 159 11.78 9.42 -9.93
N GLN A 160 12.79 8.97 -9.17
CA GLN A 160 12.56 8.03 -8.06
C GLN A 160 11.75 8.71 -6.94
N PRO A 161 10.73 8.04 -6.36
CA PRO A 161 9.97 8.62 -5.26
C PRO A 161 10.83 8.71 -3.98
N THR A 162 10.65 9.80 -3.24
CA THR A 162 11.42 10.10 -2.02
C THR A 162 10.53 10.10 -0.78
N GLY A 163 11.13 9.98 0.42
CA GLY A 163 10.39 10.06 1.68
C GLY A 163 9.34 8.96 1.87
N GLN A 164 9.54 7.83 1.18
CA GLN A 164 8.62 6.70 1.17
C GLN A 164 8.55 6.03 2.55
N ARG A 165 7.34 5.70 2.99
CA ARG A 165 7.08 5.06 4.28
C ARG A 165 5.73 4.36 4.31
N VAL A 166 5.67 3.24 5.02
CA VAL A 166 4.42 2.57 5.39
C VAL A 166 4.06 3.01 6.80
N VAL A 167 2.83 3.46 7.02
CA VAL A 167 2.35 3.92 8.33
C VAL A 167 1.19 3.03 8.76
N PHE A 168 1.32 2.31 9.86
CA PHE A 168 0.26 1.55 10.50
C PHE A 168 -0.50 2.41 11.51
N SER A 169 -1.81 2.20 11.58
CA SER A 169 -2.68 2.81 12.56
C SER A 169 -2.35 2.29 13.97
N PRO A 170 -2.62 3.07 15.02
CA PRO A 170 -2.33 2.67 16.41
C PRO A 170 -3.08 1.42 16.86
N ASP A 171 -4.20 1.10 16.23
CA ASP A 171 -5.03 -0.05 16.55
C ASP A 171 -4.81 -1.25 15.63
N ALA A 172 -3.90 -1.16 14.63
CA ALA A 172 -3.66 -2.22 13.66
C ALA A 172 -3.35 -3.56 14.33
N GLY A 173 -2.40 -3.61 15.28
CA GLY A 173 -2.04 -4.85 15.98
C GLY A 173 -3.10 -5.41 16.92
N ARG A 174 -4.05 -4.58 17.37
CA ARG A 174 -5.20 -5.04 18.16
C ARG A 174 -6.30 -5.65 17.29
N ARG A 175 -6.36 -5.25 16.03
CA ARG A 175 -7.42 -5.61 15.09
C ARG A 175 -7.04 -6.77 14.19
N LEU A 176 -5.76 -6.85 13.86
CA LEU A 176 -5.20 -7.82 12.95
C LEU A 176 -4.47 -8.90 13.74
N SER A 177 -4.57 -10.14 13.26
CA SER A 177 -3.64 -11.19 13.69
C SER A 177 -2.22 -10.86 13.19
N PRO A 178 -1.17 -11.53 13.70
CA PRO A 178 0.16 -11.43 13.12
C PRO A 178 0.19 -11.74 11.61
N ASP A 179 -0.63 -12.69 11.19
CA ASP A 179 -0.85 -13.03 9.78
C ASP A 179 -1.50 -11.86 9.00
N GLY A 180 -2.53 -11.22 9.56
CA GLY A 180 -3.14 -10.03 8.97
C GLY A 180 -2.17 -8.84 8.88
N LEU A 181 -1.27 -8.65 9.86
CA LEU A 181 -0.20 -7.66 9.78
C LEU A 181 0.81 -7.99 8.68
N ARG A 182 1.16 -9.27 8.48
CA ARG A 182 2.03 -9.72 7.38
C ARG A 182 1.40 -9.42 6.02
N THR A 183 0.14 -9.80 5.83
CA THR A 183 -0.62 -9.56 4.60
C THR A 183 -0.71 -8.07 4.31
N LEU A 184 -1.10 -7.26 5.30
CA LEU A 184 -1.19 -5.81 5.16
C LEU A 184 0.19 -5.19 4.85
N LEU A 185 1.27 -5.67 5.47
CA LEU A 185 2.62 -5.20 5.17
C LEU A 185 3.00 -5.45 3.70
N ARG A 186 2.67 -6.62 3.15
CA ARG A 186 2.92 -6.93 1.72
C ARG A 186 2.06 -6.06 0.80
N HIS A 187 0.80 -5.85 1.13
CA HIS A 187 -0.08 -4.92 0.42
C HIS A 187 0.57 -3.53 0.33
N GLU A 188 0.94 -2.95 1.47
CA GLU A 188 1.52 -1.60 1.51
C GLU A 188 2.89 -1.52 0.82
N LEU A 189 3.75 -2.53 0.98
CA LEU A 189 5.03 -2.58 0.26
C LEU A 189 4.85 -2.65 -1.26
N THR A 190 3.74 -3.22 -1.74
CA THR A 190 3.43 -3.22 -3.18
C THR A 190 3.23 -1.79 -3.68
N HIS A 191 2.50 -0.96 -2.93
CA HIS A 191 2.34 0.46 -3.27
C HIS A 191 3.67 1.23 -3.25
N ILE A 192 4.55 0.93 -2.29
CA ILE A 192 5.91 1.50 -2.23
C ILE A 192 6.73 1.12 -3.46
N ALA A 193 6.72 -0.16 -3.84
CA ALA A 193 7.44 -0.65 -5.01
C ALA A 193 6.91 -0.06 -6.32
N ALA A 194 5.59 0.06 -6.43
CA ALA A 194 4.92 0.57 -7.62
C ALA A 194 4.89 2.10 -7.74
N ARG A 195 5.19 2.85 -6.67
CA ARG A 195 4.90 4.30 -6.60
C ARG A 195 5.49 5.12 -7.75
N ALA A 196 6.64 4.71 -8.29
CA ALA A 196 7.31 5.41 -9.39
C ALA A 196 6.48 5.44 -10.68
N VAL A 197 5.63 4.45 -10.93
CA VAL A 197 4.81 4.34 -12.15
C VAL A 197 3.35 4.73 -11.91
N THR A 198 2.90 4.77 -10.66
CA THR A 198 1.50 4.99 -10.31
C THR A 198 1.15 6.47 -10.27
N VAL A 199 0.09 6.85 -10.98
CA VAL A 199 -0.44 8.22 -10.99
C VAL A 199 -1.70 8.36 -10.16
N ASP A 200 -1.89 9.56 -9.63
CA ASP A 200 -3.09 9.91 -8.90
C ASP A 200 -4.33 9.85 -9.82
N GLY A 201 -5.34 9.06 -9.43
CA GLY A 201 -6.56 8.84 -10.21
C GLY A 201 -6.49 7.73 -11.26
N ALA A 202 -5.46 6.87 -11.22
CA ALA A 202 -5.49 5.63 -11.98
C ALA A 202 -6.59 4.68 -11.46
N PRO A 203 -7.13 3.77 -12.30
CA PRO A 203 -8.24 2.89 -11.92
C PRO A 203 -7.95 2.05 -10.67
N GLN A 204 -8.80 2.17 -9.64
CA GLN A 204 -8.53 1.55 -8.33
C GLN A 204 -8.58 0.03 -8.37
N TRP A 205 -9.39 -0.56 -9.24
CA TRP A 205 -9.47 -2.02 -9.38
C TRP A 205 -8.12 -2.65 -9.74
N MET A 206 -7.27 -1.94 -10.49
CA MET A 206 -5.92 -2.42 -10.79
C MET A 206 -4.95 -2.11 -9.65
N LEU A 207 -5.01 -0.88 -9.09
CA LEU A 207 -4.09 -0.49 -8.02
C LEU A 207 -4.23 -1.40 -6.79
N GLU A 208 -5.46 -1.53 -6.31
CA GLU A 208 -5.77 -2.27 -5.10
C GLU A 208 -5.81 -3.78 -5.38
N GLY A 209 -6.34 -4.21 -6.53
CA GLY A 209 -6.39 -5.62 -6.89
C GLY A 209 -4.99 -6.25 -7.00
N PHE A 210 -4.02 -5.52 -7.56
CA PHE A 210 -2.65 -6.00 -7.65
C PHE A 210 -1.96 -6.03 -6.28
N ALA A 211 -2.20 -5.04 -5.43
CA ALA A 211 -1.68 -5.01 -4.05
C ALA A 211 -2.24 -6.18 -3.21
N GLU A 212 -3.54 -6.46 -3.31
CA GLU A 212 -4.16 -7.64 -2.68
C GLU A 212 -3.61 -8.95 -3.25
N TYR A 213 -3.42 -9.04 -4.56
CA TYR A 213 -2.83 -10.23 -5.19
C TYR A 213 -1.42 -10.48 -4.67
N ALA A 214 -0.58 -9.45 -4.64
CA ALA A 214 0.79 -9.51 -4.11
C ALA A 214 0.82 -9.87 -2.62
N ALA A 215 -0.15 -9.38 -1.84
CA ALA A 215 -0.27 -9.69 -0.42
C ALA A 215 -0.48 -11.19 -0.16
N HIS A 216 -1.34 -11.84 -0.95
CA HIS A 216 -1.70 -13.24 -0.79
C HIS A 216 -0.87 -14.22 -1.65
N ARG A 217 -0.03 -13.72 -2.56
CA ARG A 217 0.80 -14.53 -3.46
C ARG A 217 1.72 -15.48 -2.69
N GLY A 218 1.66 -16.77 -3.06
CA GLY A 218 2.53 -17.81 -2.51
C GLY A 218 2.23 -18.24 -1.07
N GLU A 219 1.15 -17.73 -0.45
CA GLU A 219 0.79 -18.10 0.93
C GLU A 219 -0.12 -19.34 1.03
N GLY A 220 -0.65 -19.82 -0.10
CA GLY A 220 -1.48 -21.04 -0.17
C GLY A 220 -2.88 -20.89 0.44
N HIS A 221 -3.36 -19.65 0.60
CA HIS A 221 -4.73 -19.39 1.05
C HIS A 221 -5.77 -19.83 0.02
N ALA A 222 -6.91 -20.32 0.49
CA ALA A 222 -8.03 -20.68 -0.38
C ALA A 222 -8.75 -19.43 -0.88
N PHE A 223 -9.42 -19.53 -2.04
CA PHE A 223 -10.22 -18.44 -2.60
C PHE A 223 -11.21 -17.85 -1.58
N ALA A 224 -11.93 -18.73 -0.86
CA ALA A 224 -12.91 -18.34 0.16
C ALA A 224 -12.29 -17.64 1.39
N ASP A 225 -11.00 -17.82 1.64
CA ASP A 225 -10.28 -17.15 2.73
C ASP A 225 -9.80 -15.76 2.32
N ILE A 226 -9.56 -15.52 1.02
CA ILE A 226 -9.13 -14.21 0.51
C ILE A 226 -10.33 -13.34 0.14
N ALA A 227 -11.32 -13.92 -0.56
CA ALA A 227 -12.47 -13.22 -1.09
C ALA A 227 -13.81 -13.79 -0.57
N PRO A 228 -14.03 -13.81 0.75
CA PRO A 228 -15.20 -14.43 1.39
C PRO A 228 -16.54 -13.80 1.04
N THR A 229 -16.59 -12.49 0.83
CA THR A 229 -17.79 -11.72 0.47
C THR A 229 -18.15 -12.02 -0.97
N VAL A 230 -17.16 -12.05 -1.86
CA VAL A 230 -17.34 -12.46 -3.26
C VAL A 230 -17.77 -13.93 -3.32
N ASP A 231 -17.06 -14.83 -2.65
CA ASP A 231 -17.38 -16.26 -2.56
C ASP A 231 -18.81 -16.53 -2.04
N ALA A 232 -19.25 -15.79 -1.02
CA ALA A 232 -20.64 -15.84 -0.55
C ALA A 232 -21.64 -15.37 -1.62
N ALA A 233 -21.33 -14.30 -2.36
CA ALA A 233 -22.17 -13.81 -3.46
C ALA A 233 -22.24 -14.81 -4.62
N LEU A 234 -21.12 -15.43 -4.99
CA LEU A 234 -21.04 -16.45 -6.04
C LEU A 234 -21.90 -17.67 -5.69
N ARG A 235 -21.80 -18.18 -4.46
CA ARG A 235 -22.66 -19.28 -3.98
C ARG A 235 -24.15 -18.93 -3.95
N ALA A 236 -24.48 -17.64 -3.81
CA ALA A 236 -25.85 -17.15 -3.93
C ALA A 236 -26.28 -16.91 -5.39
N GLY A 237 -25.45 -17.27 -6.38
CA GLY A 237 -25.72 -17.08 -7.80
C GLY A 237 -25.55 -15.64 -8.30
N THR A 238 -24.88 -14.79 -7.52
CA THR A 238 -24.64 -13.39 -7.86
C THR A 238 -23.23 -13.22 -8.40
N LEU A 239 -23.13 -12.82 -9.67
CA LEU A 239 -21.87 -12.50 -10.35
C LEU A 239 -21.76 -10.98 -10.59
N PRO A 240 -20.59 -10.37 -10.39
CA PRO A 240 -20.37 -8.97 -10.74
C PRO A 240 -20.71 -8.69 -12.21
N ALA A 241 -21.31 -7.53 -12.48
CA ALA A 241 -21.70 -7.12 -13.83
C ALA A 241 -20.48 -6.77 -14.70
N ASP A 242 -19.52 -6.08 -14.08
CA ASP A 242 -18.39 -5.39 -14.69
C ASP A 242 -17.29 -5.25 -13.62
N LEU A 243 -16.12 -4.73 -13.99
CA LEU A 243 -15.03 -4.44 -13.04
C LEU A 243 -15.46 -3.44 -11.96
N PRO A 244 -14.89 -3.51 -10.74
CA PRO A 244 -15.17 -2.56 -9.66
C PRO A 244 -14.92 -1.11 -10.10
N ARG A 245 -15.91 -0.24 -9.87
CA ARG A 245 -15.74 1.21 -10.08
C ARG A 245 -14.99 1.83 -8.90
N ASP A 246 -14.22 2.89 -9.16
CA ASP A 246 -13.48 3.61 -8.11
C ASP A 246 -14.35 3.99 -6.90
N THR A 247 -15.58 4.44 -7.12
CA THR A 247 -16.50 4.80 -6.01
C THR A 247 -16.84 3.64 -5.07
N ALA A 248 -16.64 2.38 -5.50
CA ALA A 248 -16.93 1.20 -4.70
C ALA A 248 -15.87 0.94 -3.62
N PHE A 249 -14.65 1.48 -3.78
CA PHE A 249 -13.54 1.39 -2.82
C PHE A 249 -13.68 2.35 -1.62
N ALA A 250 -14.88 2.91 -1.43
CA ALA A 250 -15.19 3.76 -0.29
C ALA A 250 -16.53 3.36 0.34
N GLY A 251 -16.65 3.58 1.64
CA GLY A 251 -17.87 3.29 2.39
C GLY A 251 -18.16 1.79 2.54
N GLY A 252 -19.44 1.44 2.74
CA GLY A 252 -19.85 0.09 3.14
C GLY A 252 -19.63 -1.01 2.10
N THR A 253 -19.30 -0.67 0.84
CA THR A 253 -19.01 -1.64 -0.23
C THR A 253 -17.53 -1.90 -0.42
N ALA A 254 -16.64 -1.18 0.29
CA ALA A 254 -15.20 -1.22 0.07
C ALA A 254 -14.67 -2.66 0.16
N VAL A 255 -15.02 -3.41 1.22
CA VAL A 255 -14.63 -4.82 1.41
C VAL A 255 -14.78 -5.62 0.11
N ALA A 256 -15.99 -5.62 -0.45
CA ALA A 256 -16.33 -6.40 -1.62
C ALA A 256 -15.55 -5.91 -2.85
N ALA A 257 -15.29 -4.59 -2.96
CA ALA A 257 -14.51 -4.04 -4.07
C ALA A 257 -13.04 -4.48 -4.03
N TYR A 258 -12.39 -4.55 -2.86
CA TYR A 258 -11.03 -5.09 -2.72
C TYR A 258 -10.98 -6.56 -3.07
N GLU A 259 -11.90 -7.35 -2.51
CA GLU A 259 -11.99 -8.78 -2.81
C GLU A 259 -12.24 -9.02 -4.31
N GLU A 260 -13.17 -8.28 -4.92
CA GLU A 260 -13.48 -8.39 -6.35
C GLU A 260 -12.28 -7.98 -7.21
N ALA A 261 -11.58 -6.89 -6.86
CA ALA A 261 -10.37 -6.45 -7.54
C ALA A 261 -9.22 -7.48 -7.45
N TRP A 262 -9.07 -8.13 -6.29
CA TRP A 262 -8.16 -9.26 -6.13
C TRP A 262 -8.51 -10.38 -7.12
N THR A 263 -9.80 -10.73 -7.27
CA THR A 263 -10.19 -11.80 -8.20
C THR A 263 -9.83 -11.48 -9.65
N VAL A 264 -9.88 -10.21 -10.06
CA VAL A 264 -9.45 -9.79 -11.40
C VAL A 264 -7.96 -10.06 -11.60
N SER A 265 -7.14 -9.69 -10.61
CA SER A 265 -5.68 -9.90 -10.66
C SER A 265 -5.32 -11.38 -10.60
N ALA A 266 -5.99 -12.16 -9.75
CA ALA A 266 -5.83 -13.61 -9.67
C ALA A 266 -6.18 -14.29 -11.01
N PHE A 267 -7.29 -13.90 -11.63
CA PHE A 267 -7.67 -14.38 -12.97
C PHE A 267 -6.63 -14.04 -14.03
N VAL A 268 -6.09 -12.81 -14.03
CA VAL A 268 -5.04 -12.44 -15.00
C VAL A 268 -3.79 -13.29 -14.79
N ALA A 269 -3.33 -13.45 -13.54
CA ALA A 269 -2.16 -14.26 -13.23
C ALA A 269 -2.36 -15.74 -13.62
N GLU A 270 -3.54 -16.31 -13.38
CA GLU A 270 -3.84 -17.71 -13.73
C GLU A 270 -3.94 -17.92 -15.24
N LYS A 271 -4.67 -17.05 -15.95
CA LYS A 271 -4.94 -17.22 -17.39
C LYS A 271 -3.80 -16.76 -18.29
N TYR A 272 -3.12 -15.68 -17.90
CA TYR A 272 -2.15 -14.99 -18.76
C TYR A 272 -0.73 -14.98 -18.22
N ASP A 273 -0.48 -15.39 -16.97
CA ASP A 273 0.77 -15.28 -16.20
C ASP A 273 0.99 -13.97 -15.41
N GLU A 274 1.87 -14.05 -14.41
CA GLU A 274 2.23 -12.94 -13.52
C GLU A 274 2.97 -11.81 -14.24
N HIS A 275 3.75 -12.12 -15.28
CA HIS A 275 4.46 -11.11 -16.05
C HIS A 275 3.47 -10.21 -16.80
N ARG A 276 2.40 -10.80 -17.37
CA ARG A 276 1.30 -10.05 -17.99
C ARG A 276 0.50 -9.26 -16.97
N LEU A 277 0.29 -9.78 -15.76
CA LEU A 277 -0.33 -9.01 -14.68
C LEU A 277 0.50 -7.76 -14.31
N VAL A 278 1.82 -7.91 -14.15
CA VAL A 278 2.73 -6.79 -13.83
C VAL A 278 2.76 -5.77 -14.96
N GLU A 279 2.82 -6.20 -16.22
CA GLU A 279 2.75 -5.29 -17.38
C GLU A 279 1.40 -4.57 -17.44
N LEU A 280 0.30 -5.28 -17.19
CA LEU A 280 -1.03 -4.69 -17.15
C LEU A 280 -1.12 -3.61 -16.06
N TYR A 281 -0.60 -3.89 -14.87
CA TYR A 281 -0.49 -2.89 -13.80
C TYR A 281 0.27 -1.66 -14.26
N ARG A 282 1.48 -1.83 -14.80
CA ARG A 282 2.32 -0.69 -15.26
C ARG A 282 1.60 0.19 -16.28
N ARG A 283 0.87 -0.41 -17.20
CA ARG A 283 0.15 0.31 -18.27
C ARG A 283 -1.10 1.03 -17.77
N ILE A 284 -1.85 0.43 -16.85
CA ILE A 284 -3.07 1.02 -16.28
C ILE A 284 -2.74 2.07 -15.20
N ALA A 285 -1.78 1.77 -14.31
CA ALA A 285 -1.40 2.65 -13.21
C ALA A 285 -0.73 3.96 -13.68
N ALA A 286 -0.22 4.01 -14.91
CA ALA A 286 0.48 5.16 -15.47
C ALA A 286 -0.42 6.31 -15.94
N ASP A 287 -1.74 6.11 -16.04
CA ASP A 287 -2.66 7.14 -16.52
C ASP A 287 -4.06 7.05 -15.88
N ARG A 288 -4.84 8.12 -16.04
CA ARG A 288 -6.27 8.15 -15.70
C ARG A 288 -7.04 7.60 -16.89
N LEU A 289 -7.37 6.31 -16.85
CA LEU A 289 -8.04 5.64 -17.94
C LEU A 289 -9.55 5.59 -17.72
N ASP A 290 -10.30 5.83 -18.79
CA ASP A 290 -11.70 5.43 -18.90
C ASP A 290 -11.82 4.03 -19.53
N ALA A 291 -13.04 3.54 -19.72
CA ALA A 291 -13.27 2.21 -20.28
C ALA A 291 -12.66 2.01 -21.68
N ALA A 292 -12.52 3.06 -22.49
CA ALA A 292 -11.89 2.97 -23.82
C ALA A 292 -10.36 2.91 -23.71
N GLY A 293 -9.78 3.64 -22.75
CA GLY A 293 -8.37 3.51 -22.37
C GLY A 293 -8.06 2.10 -21.84
N GLU A 294 -8.90 1.58 -20.95
CA GLU A 294 -8.80 0.20 -20.45
C GLU A 294 -8.87 -0.83 -21.59
N ASP A 295 -9.84 -0.73 -22.51
CA ASP A 295 -9.94 -1.64 -23.66
C ASP A 295 -8.68 -1.64 -24.53
N ARG A 296 -8.11 -0.46 -24.78
CA ARG A 296 -6.86 -0.34 -25.53
C ARG A 296 -5.72 -1.07 -24.83
N VAL A 297 -5.53 -0.83 -23.53
CA VAL A 297 -4.47 -1.47 -22.75
C VAL A 297 -4.67 -2.98 -22.67
N LEU A 298 -5.90 -3.47 -22.45
CA LEU A 298 -6.21 -4.90 -22.44
C LEU A 298 -5.90 -5.57 -23.79
N ARG A 299 -6.19 -4.90 -24.92
CA ARG A 299 -5.84 -5.42 -26.25
C ARG A 299 -4.33 -5.50 -26.46
N GLU A 300 -3.60 -4.46 -26.05
CA GLU A 300 -2.15 -4.41 -26.23
C GLU A 300 -1.41 -5.42 -25.33
N VAL A 301 -1.87 -5.57 -24.09
CA VAL A 301 -1.19 -6.41 -23.08
C VAL A 301 -1.72 -7.84 -23.08
N LEU A 302 -3.02 -8.08 -23.20
CA LEU A 302 -3.60 -9.43 -23.09
C LEU A 302 -4.12 -9.97 -24.43
N GLY A 303 -4.19 -9.14 -25.47
CA GLY A 303 -4.71 -9.54 -26.78
C GLY A 303 -6.24 -9.63 -26.85
N VAL A 304 -6.96 -9.20 -25.81
CA VAL A 304 -8.43 -9.28 -25.72
C VAL A 304 -9.05 -7.91 -25.48
N GLY A 305 -10.26 -7.69 -26.00
CA GLY A 305 -11.03 -6.50 -25.68
C GLY A 305 -11.60 -6.53 -24.26
N ARG A 306 -11.97 -5.37 -23.71
CA ARG A 306 -12.50 -5.24 -22.36
C ARG A 306 -13.78 -6.06 -22.15
N ALA A 307 -14.67 -6.09 -23.14
CA ALA A 307 -15.91 -6.86 -23.06
C ALA A 307 -15.63 -8.37 -22.93
N ASP A 308 -14.72 -8.90 -23.75
CA ASP A 308 -14.32 -10.31 -23.72
C ASP A 308 -13.55 -10.63 -22.43
N PHE A 309 -12.68 -9.72 -21.98
CA PHE A 309 -11.97 -9.85 -20.71
C PHE A 309 -12.93 -9.99 -19.52
N VAL A 310 -13.94 -9.11 -19.42
CA VAL A 310 -14.95 -9.18 -18.36
C VAL A 310 -15.78 -10.46 -18.48
N ALA A 311 -16.15 -10.88 -19.69
CA ALA A 311 -16.89 -12.13 -19.88
C ALA A 311 -16.08 -13.35 -19.43
N ASP A 312 -14.80 -13.41 -19.79
CA ASP A 312 -13.90 -14.49 -19.42
C ASP A 312 -13.63 -14.53 -17.91
N TRP A 313 -13.41 -13.38 -17.28
CA TRP A 313 -13.24 -13.27 -15.83
C TRP A 313 -14.49 -13.75 -15.08
N ARG A 314 -15.68 -13.37 -15.56
CA ARG A 314 -16.95 -13.85 -14.97
C ARG A 314 -17.14 -15.36 -15.13
N ALA A 315 -16.71 -15.93 -16.26
CA ALA A 315 -16.74 -17.38 -16.47
C ALA A 315 -15.79 -18.09 -15.50
N TRP A 316 -14.59 -17.53 -15.30
CA TRP A 316 -13.63 -18.01 -14.31
C TRP A 316 -14.19 -17.93 -12.87
N LEU A 317 -14.80 -16.81 -12.48
CA LEU A 317 -15.47 -16.67 -11.17
C LEU A 317 -16.55 -17.74 -10.96
N SER A 318 -17.34 -18.04 -12.00
CA SER A 318 -18.38 -19.07 -11.92
C SER A 318 -17.80 -20.45 -11.61
N ALA A 319 -16.59 -20.74 -12.09
CA ALA A 319 -15.90 -22.00 -11.82
C ALA A 319 -15.34 -22.07 -10.38
N GLN A 320 -15.06 -20.92 -9.73
CA GLN A 320 -14.60 -20.88 -8.33
C GLN A 320 -15.71 -21.24 -7.34
N ALA A 321 -16.98 -21.11 -7.74
CA ALA A 321 -18.14 -21.39 -6.91
C ALA A 321 -18.53 -22.87 -6.85
N MET A 322 -17.87 -23.73 -7.64
CA MET A 322 -18.19 -25.16 -7.82
C MET A 322 -17.48 -26.07 -6.83
#